data_AF-A0A0J8RY90-F1
#
_entry.id   AF-A0A0J8RY90-F1
#
_cell.length_a   1.000
_cell.length_b   1.000
_cell.length_c   1.000
_cell.angle_alpha   90.00
_cell.angle_beta   90.00
_cell.angle_gamma   90.00
#
_symmetry.space_group_name_H-M   'P 1'
#
loop_
_entity.id
_entity.type
_entity.pdbx_description
1 polymer ?
#
loop_
_entity_poly.entity_id
_entity_poly.type
_entity_poly.pdbx_seq_one_letter_code
_entity_poly.pdbx_strand_id
1 'polypeptide(L)'
;MARTHSESSDDFEFIETPAAPCQSPSPENCGVRTTSYPAIKNAPLPADAAGSDSFSNILLISLLVLVPWYLARQVGGGFYTTIFFAVFTSIPILMVFWPSIPVDP
;
A
#
# COMPACT_ATOMS: atom_id res chain seq x y z
N MET A 1 30.42 30.98 -46.05
CA MET A 1 30.85 29.57 -46.10
C MET A 1 30.37 28.91 -44.82
N ALA A 2 29.28 28.15 -44.88
CA ALA A 2 28.69 27.48 -43.74
C ALA A 2 29.45 26.16 -43.49
N ARG A 3 29.83 25.88 -42.24
CA ARG A 3 30.46 24.60 -41.88
C ARG A 3 29.39 23.53 -41.77
N THR A 4 29.45 22.56 -42.66
CA THR A 4 28.71 21.30 -42.63
C THR A 4 29.14 20.50 -41.40
N HIS A 5 28.22 20.25 -40.47
CA HIS A 5 28.43 19.27 -39.40
C HIS A 5 28.10 17.89 -39.97
N SER A 6 29.15 17.08 -40.14
CA SER A 6 29.08 15.73 -40.68
C SER A 6 28.73 14.79 -39.53
N GLU A 7 27.65 14.03 -39.69
CA GLU A 7 27.26 12.96 -38.76
C GLU A 7 28.26 11.78 -38.82
N SER A 8 28.42 11.13 -37.67
CA SER A 8 28.98 9.78 -37.41
C SER A 8 30.50 9.59 -37.33
N SER A 9 31.00 9.29 -36.12
CA SER A 9 31.80 8.08 -35.82
C SER A 9 32.12 7.98 -34.32
N ASP A 10 31.40 7.08 -33.65
CA ASP A 10 31.80 6.19 -32.54
C ASP A 10 33.08 6.53 -31.75
N ASP A 11 32.98 7.41 -30.75
CA ASP A 11 33.97 7.44 -29.67
C ASP A 11 33.25 7.58 -28.31
N PHE A 12 32.37 6.62 -28.03
CA PHE A 12 31.91 6.35 -26.67
C PHE A 12 32.66 5.13 -26.16
N GLU A 13 33.60 5.37 -25.25
CA GLU A 13 34.26 4.29 -24.52
C GLU A 13 33.21 3.68 -23.57
N PHE A 14 32.61 2.56 -23.97
CA PHE A 14 31.64 1.84 -23.16
C PHE A 14 32.41 1.18 -22.02
N ILE A 15 32.57 1.89 -20.91
CA ILE A 15 33.19 1.33 -19.71
C ILE A 15 32.31 0.17 -19.26
N GLU A 16 32.88 -1.03 -19.14
CA GLU A 16 32.14 -2.19 -18.65
C GLU A 16 31.58 -1.86 -17.27
N THR A 17 30.25 -1.93 -17.13
CA THR A 17 29.58 -1.76 -15.86
C THR A 17 30.20 -2.75 -14.88
N PRO A 18 30.83 -2.29 -13.78
CA PRO A 18 31.47 -3.17 -12.82
C PRO A 18 30.46 -4.19 -12.31
N ALA A 19 30.90 -5.45 -12.18
CA ALA A 19 30.05 -6.54 -11.70
C ALA A 19 29.38 -6.13 -10.38
N ALA A 20 28.05 -6.25 -10.33
CA ALA A 20 27.30 -5.91 -9.13
C ALA A 20 27.87 -6.70 -7.94
N PRO A 21 28.17 -6.05 -6.80
CA PRO A 21 28.67 -6.76 -5.63
C PRO A 21 27.68 -7.86 -5.25
N CYS A 22 28.21 -9.08 -5.06
CA CYS A 22 27.44 -10.21 -4.60
C CYS A 22 26.70 -9.80 -3.33
N GLN A 23 25.36 -9.78 -3.38
CA GLN A 23 24.55 -9.50 -2.21
C GLN A 23 24.67 -10.70 -1.28
N SER A 24 25.28 -10.51 -0.11
CA SER A 24 25.27 -11.53 0.93
C SER A 24 23.82 -11.85 1.30
N PRO A 25 23.43 -13.13 1.36
CA PRO A 25 22.11 -13.50 1.86
C PRO A 25 21.96 -12.97 3.28
N SER A 26 20.82 -12.35 3.58
CA SER A 26 20.56 -11.82 4.92
C SER A 26 20.71 -12.95 5.95
N PRO A 27 21.42 -12.75 7.07
CA PRO A 27 21.70 -13.81 8.04
C PRO A 27 20.48 -14.23 8.87
N GLU A 28 19.34 -13.55 8.75
CA GLU A 28 18.11 -13.93 9.44
C GLU A 28 17.44 -15.16 8.82
N ASN A 29 17.41 -16.26 9.59
CA ASN A 29 16.70 -17.47 9.22
C ASN A 29 15.20 -17.29 9.50
N CYS A 30 14.47 -16.73 8.53
CA CYS A 30 13.01 -16.54 8.64
C CYS A 30 12.19 -17.83 8.43
N GLY A 31 12.79 -19.03 8.43
CA GLY A 31 12.07 -20.30 8.33
C GLY A 31 11.37 -20.56 6.98
N VAL A 32 11.61 -19.72 5.96
CA VAL A 32 11.01 -19.82 4.61
C VAL A 32 12.09 -19.86 3.53
N ARG A 33 11.84 -20.54 2.40
CA ARG A 33 12.79 -20.60 1.27
C ARG A 33 12.90 -19.22 0.63
N THR A 34 14.04 -18.56 0.78
CA THR A 34 14.35 -17.31 0.09
C THR A 34 14.89 -17.61 -1.31
N THR A 35 14.45 -16.85 -2.31
CA THR A 35 14.97 -16.89 -3.67
C THR A 35 15.91 -15.71 -3.89
N SER A 36 17.10 -15.96 -4.44
CA SER A 36 18.13 -14.96 -4.70
C SER A 36 17.96 -14.31 -6.09
N TYR A 37 16.72 -14.02 -6.48
CA TYR A 37 16.44 -13.23 -7.68
C TYR A 37 16.68 -11.75 -7.37
N PRO A 38 17.13 -10.90 -8.31
CA PRO A 38 17.23 -9.45 -8.10
C PRO A 38 15.85 -8.86 -7.85
N ALA A 39 15.41 -8.89 -6.59
CA ALA A 39 14.27 -8.15 -6.12
C ALA A 39 14.70 -6.70 -5.87
N ILE A 40 13.84 -5.75 -6.27
CA ILE A 40 13.97 -4.35 -5.89
C ILE A 40 14.02 -4.31 -4.36
N LYS A 41 15.09 -3.73 -3.78
CA LYS A 41 15.33 -3.70 -2.32
C LYS A 41 14.20 -3.02 -1.50
N ASN A 42 13.24 -2.41 -2.20
CA ASN A 42 12.04 -1.74 -1.69
C ASN A 42 10.82 -2.16 -2.53
N ALA A 43 10.69 -3.45 -2.86
CA ALA A 43 9.41 -3.93 -3.37
C ALA A 43 8.35 -3.63 -2.29
N PRO A 44 7.23 -2.96 -2.64
CA PRO A 44 6.17 -2.68 -1.68
C PRO A 44 5.78 -4.01 -1.05
N LEU A 45 6.06 -4.16 0.24
CA LEU A 45 5.74 -5.39 0.93
C LEU A 45 4.21 -5.48 0.90
N PRO A 46 3.60 -6.66 0.78
CA PRO A 46 2.17 -6.79 1.09
C PRO A 46 1.85 -6.36 2.54
N ALA A 47 2.87 -6.12 3.37
CA ALA A 47 2.81 -5.49 4.68
C ALA A 47 2.73 -3.94 4.64
N ASP A 48 3.14 -3.28 3.55
CA ASP A 48 2.80 -1.89 3.23
C ASP A 48 1.37 -1.84 2.68
N ALA A 49 0.44 -2.43 3.43
CA ALA A 49 -0.98 -2.23 3.21
C ALA A 49 -1.28 -0.73 3.28
N ALA A 50 -2.43 -0.31 2.75
CA ALA A 50 -2.91 1.06 2.87
C ALA A 50 -3.24 1.42 4.34
N GLY A 51 -2.22 1.56 5.18
CA GLY A 51 -2.31 1.78 6.61
C GLY A 51 -2.08 3.25 6.91
N SER A 52 -3.17 3.97 7.20
CA SER A 52 -3.21 5.38 7.65
C SER A 52 -2.61 6.47 6.75
N ASP A 53 -1.66 6.19 5.86
CA ASP A 53 -1.09 7.17 4.92
C ASP A 53 -2.10 7.58 3.84
N SER A 54 -2.99 6.66 3.46
CA SER A 54 -4.02 6.88 2.43
C SER A 54 -5.40 7.25 2.98
N PHE A 55 -5.66 7.09 4.29
CA PHE A 55 -7.01 7.24 4.86
C PHE A 55 -7.03 8.05 6.15
N SER A 56 -7.97 9.00 6.25
CA SER A 56 -8.14 9.82 7.45
C SER A 56 -8.88 9.07 8.56
N ASN A 57 -8.19 8.81 9.67
CA ASN A 57 -8.79 8.23 10.88
C ASN A 57 -9.91 9.11 11.46
N ILE A 58 -9.84 10.43 11.27
CA ILE A 58 -10.89 11.36 11.68
C ILE A 58 -12.18 11.07 10.91
N LEU A 59 -12.07 10.83 9.59
CA LEU A 59 -13.21 10.47 8.77
C LEU A 59 -13.79 9.13 9.22
N LEU A 60 -12.97 8.10 9.43
CA LEU A 60 -13.43 6.80 9.92
C LEU A 60 -14.21 6.93 11.23
N ILE A 61 -13.63 7.60 12.24
CA ILE A 61 -14.27 7.78 13.54
C ILE A 61 -15.57 8.58 13.39
N SER A 62 -15.58 9.61 12.54
CA SER A 62 -16.80 10.38 12.27
C SER A 62 -17.90 9.50 11.68
N LEU A 63 -17.56 8.58 10.77
CA LEU A 63 -18.51 7.67 10.15
C LEU A 63 -19.07 6.67 11.18
N LEU A 64 -18.19 6.11 12.01
CA LEU A 64 -18.56 5.16 13.07
C LEU A 64 -19.46 5.78 14.14
N VAL A 65 -19.44 7.09 14.34
CA VAL A 65 -20.30 7.78 15.33
C VAL A 65 -21.55 8.35 14.68
N LEU A 66 -21.41 9.08 13.56
CA LEU A 66 -22.52 9.78 12.91
C LEU A 66 -23.55 8.82 12.31
N VAL A 67 -23.11 7.75 11.64
CA VAL A 67 -24.02 6.80 11.00
C VAL A 67 -24.96 6.13 12.00
N PRO A 68 -24.46 5.45 13.06
CA PRO A 68 -25.37 4.81 14.02
C PRO A 68 -26.17 5.81 14.85
N TRP A 69 -25.64 7.01 15.12
CA TRP A 69 -26.40 8.05 15.80
C TRP A 69 -27.55 8.59 14.94
N TYR A 70 -27.31 8.79 13.64
CA TYR A 70 -28.32 9.22 12.69
C TYR A 70 -29.42 8.17 12.51
N LEU A 71 -29.04 6.89 12.35
CA LEU A 71 -29.99 5.78 12.25
C LEU A 71 -30.82 5.62 13.53
N ALA A 72 -30.18 5.71 14.70
CA ALA A 72 -30.89 5.69 15.98
C ALA A 72 -31.91 6.83 16.09
N ARG A 73 -31.58 8.03 15.60
CA ARG A 73 -32.53 9.15 15.55
C ARG A 73 -33.71 8.93 14.62
N GLN A 74 -33.49 8.30 13.46
CA GLN A 74 -34.59 8.00 12.53
C GLN A 74 -35.62 7.04 13.14
N VAL A 75 -35.20 6.10 13.98
CA VAL A 75 -36.10 5.17 14.67
C VAL A 75 -36.62 5.70 16.02
N GLY A 76 -36.37 6.97 16.35
CA GLY A 76 -36.76 7.56 17.64
C GLY A 76 -36.06 6.93 18.85
N GLY A 77 -34.93 6.27 18.62
CA GLY A 77 -34.23 5.47 19.60
C GLY A 77 -33.26 6.26 20.48
N GLY A 78 -33.00 5.73 21.68
CA GLY A 78 -32.04 6.28 22.63
C GLY A 78 -30.65 5.63 22.55
N PHE A 79 -29.84 5.83 23.59
CA PHE A 79 -28.45 5.37 23.66
C PHE A 79 -28.25 3.88 23.31
N TYR A 80 -29.13 3.01 23.82
CA TYR A 80 -29.05 1.56 23.55
C TYR A 80 -29.26 1.21 22.08
N THR A 81 -30.17 1.91 21.39
CA THR A 81 -30.38 1.70 19.96
C THR A 81 -29.19 2.20 19.14
N THR A 82 -28.54 3.29 19.56
CA THR A 82 -27.29 3.75 18.95
C THR A 82 -26.19 2.71 19.05
N ILE A 83 -26.01 2.07 20.23
CA ILE A 83 -25.02 1.00 20.39
C ILE A 83 -25.36 -0.20 19.50
N PHE A 84 -26.63 -0.60 19.45
CA PHE A 84 -27.07 -1.70 18.60
C PHE A 84 -26.74 -1.43 17.12
N PHE A 85 -27.07 -0.25 16.61
CA PHE A 85 -26.72 0.15 15.25
C PHE A 85 -25.22 0.33 15.06
N ALA A 86 -24.48 0.79 16.07
CA ALA A 86 -23.04 0.98 15.97
C ALA A 86 -22.33 -0.36 15.72
N VAL A 87 -22.71 -1.42 16.44
CA VAL A 87 -22.15 -2.76 16.19
C VAL A 87 -22.50 -3.23 14.78
N PHE A 88 -23.76 -3.12 14.37
CA PHE A 88 -24.21 -3.56 13.05
C PHE A 88 -23.58 -2.78 11.89
N THR A 89 -23.43 -1.47 12.02
CA THR A 89 -22.90 -0.60 10.97
C THR A 89 -21.37 -0.58 10.96
N SER A 90 -20.71 -0.87 12.08
CA SER A 90 -19.24 -0.93 12.13
C SER A 90 -18.66 -2.02 11.22
N ILE A 91 -19.32 -3.18 11.11
CA ILE A 91 -18.85 -4.29 10.26
C ILE A 91 -18.72 -3.87 8.78
N PRO A 92 -19.78 -3.38 8.10
CA PRO A 92 -19.66 -2.96 6.70
C PRO A 92 -18.73 -1.74 6.54
N ILE A 93 -18.69 -0.82 7.52
CA ILE A 93 -17.77 0.33 7.48
C ILE A 93 -16.31 -0.13 7.48
N LEU A 94 -15.97 -1.08 8.35
CA LEU A 94 -14.61 -1.61 8.45
C LEU A 94 -14.23 -2.47 7.25
N MET A 95 -15.19 -3.20 6.66
CA MET A 95 -14.95 -3.94 5.40
C MET A 95 -14.62 -3.03 4.22
N VAL A 96 -15.22 -1.83 4.15
CA VAL A 96 -14.89 -0.85 3.11
C VAL A 96 -13.59 -0.11 3.44
N PHE A 97 -13.37 0.18 4.72
CA PHE A 97 -12.17 0.88 5.18
C PHE A 97 -10.89 0.06 5.00
N TRP A 98 -10.97 -1.26 5.13
CA TRP A 98 -9.85 -2.15 4.89
C TRP A 98 -10.02 -2.88 3.56
N PRO A 99 -9.24 -2.54 2.52
CA PRO A 99 -9.23 -3.32 1.30
C PRO A 99 -8.87 -4.77 1.63
N SER A 100 -9.81 -5.67 1.38
CA SER A 100 -9.54 -7.10 1.41
C SER A 100 -8.49 -7.42 0.36
N ILE A 101 -7.39 -8.03 0.83
CA ILE A 101 -6.27 -8.61 0.08
C ILE A 101 -6.57 -8.92 -1.39
N PRO A 102 -5.76 -8.43 -2.35
CA PRO A 102 -5.73 -8.97 -3.71
C PRO A 102 -5.35 -10.45 -3.63
N VAL A 103 -6.30 -11.33 -3.94
CA VAL A 103 -6.00 -12.72 -4.28
C VAL A 103 -5.52 -12.70 -5.71
N ASP A 104 -4.20 -12.70 -5.91
CA ASP A 104 -3.61 -12.97 -7.21
C ASP A 104 -3.94 -14.43 -7.62
N PRO A 105 -4.38 -14.69 -8.86
CA PRO A 105 -4.58 -16.05 -9.38
C PRO A 105 -3.27 -16.83 -9.60
#